data_AF-A0A1H5F3D3-F1
#
_entry.id   AF-A0A1H5F3D3-F1
#
_cell.length_a   1.000
_cell.length_b   1.000
_cell.length_c   1.000
_cell.angle_alpha   90.00
_cell.angle_beta   90.00
_cell.angle_gamma   90.00
#
_symmetry.space_group_name_H-M   'P 1'
#
loop_
_entity.id
_entity.type
_entity.pdbx_description
1 polymer ?
#
loop_
_entity_poly.entity_id
_entity_poly.type
_entity_poly.pdbx_seq_one_letter_code
_entity_poly.pdbx_strand_id
1 'polypeptide(L)'
;MTTTITTTGTSTIPTQEVYMSQGERALARGTHYIEESIWVYLMRDWDGIDRWVLDPVTVDGCGLDSGLEDGARNSECMCEDQAECDAVRDRMDRAPLPSADDLLHLLAESLGYTLTRAAQR
;
A
#
# COMPACT_ATOMS: atom_id res chain seq x y z
N MET A 1 10.83 -29.55 -55.55
CA MET A 1 11.69 -28.88 -54.54
C MET A 1 10.75 -28.42 -53.44
N THR A 2 10.73 -29.12 -52.32
CA THR A 2 9.77 -28.90 -51.22
C THR A 2 10.54 -28.26 -50.09
N THR A 3 10.26 -26.98 -49.82
CA THR A 3 10.93 -26.20 -48.78
C THR A 3 10.23 -26.46 -47.45
N THR A 4 10.89 -27.15 -46.54
CA THR A 4 10.46 -27.31 -45.15
C THR A 4 10.77 -26.02 -44.38
N ILE A 5 9.75 -25.36 -43.85
CA ILE A 5 9.90 -24.20 -42.97
C ILE A 5 10.05 -24.74 -41.54
N THR A 6 11.26 -24.62 -40.98
CA THR A 6 11.53 -24.90 -39.57
C THR A 6 11.19 -23.67 -38.75
N THR A 7 10.04 -23.70 -38.07
CA THR A 7 9.68 -22.66 -37.09
C THR A 7 10.35 -22.98 -35.75
N THR A 8 11.46 -22.30 -35.45
CA THR A 8 12.08 -22.32 -34.13
C THR A 8 11.35 -21.33 -33.23
N GLY A 9 10.22 -21.75 -32.67
CA GLY A 9 9.53 -21.01 -31.62
C GLY A 9 10.19 -21.26 -30.28
N THR A 10 11.04 -20.34 -29.81
CA THR A 10 11.51 -20.33 -28.43
C THR A 10 10.32 -19.98 -27.54
N SER A 11 9.66 -21.01 -27.01
CA SER A 11 8.62 -20.84 -26.00
C SER A 11 9.32 -20.43 -24.69
N THR A 12 9.51 -19.14 -24.47
CA THR A 12 9.82 -18.61 -23.14
C THR A 12 8.56 -18.75 -22.30
N ILE A 13 8.46 -19.88 -21.59
CA ILE A 13 7.55 -20.01 -20.47
C ILE A 13 7.90 -18.88 -19.50
N PRO A 14 6.97 -17.96 -19.16
CA PRO A 14 7.22 -16.98 -18.12
C PRO A 14 7.62 -17.77 -16.87
N THR A 15 8.80 -17.51 -16.33
CA THR A 15 9.19 -18.07 -15.05
C THR A 15 8.09 -17.69 -14.08
N GLN A 16 7.34 -18.67 -13.58
CA GLN A 16 6.30 -18.43 -12.59
C GLN A 16 7.00 -17.75 -11.43
N GLU A 17 6.76 -16.45 -11.24
CA GLU A 17 7.31 -15.72 -10.11
C GLU A 17 6.89 -16.49 -8.86
N VAL A 18 7.88 -17.00 -8.14
CA VAL A 18 7.63 -17.66 -6.86
C VAL A 18 6.97 -16.61 -5.99
N TYR A 19 5.72 -16.89 -5.59
CA TYR A 19 5.01 -16.00 -4.68
C TYR A 19 5.85 -15.81 -3.42
N MET A 20 6.08 -14.56 -3.04
CA MET A 20 6.73 -14.17 -1.80
C MET A 20 5.79 -13.28 -1.01
N SER A 21 5.62 -13.58 0.29
CA SER A 21 4.92 -12.72 1.24
C SER A 21 5.66 -11.38 1.40
N GLN A 22 4.99 -10.37 1.95
CA GLN A 22 5.65 -9.08 2.19
C GLN A 22 6.75 -9.19 3.27
N GLY A 23 6.56 -10.07 4.26
CA GLY A 23 7.58 -10.40 5.25
C GLY A 23 8.84 -11.00 4.62
N GLU A 24 8.68 -11.96 3.70
CA GLU A 24 9.81 -12.56 2.97
C GLU A 24 10.53 -11.53 2.09
N ARG A 25 9.78 -10.63 1.44
CA ARG A 25 10.35 -9.54 0.64
C ARG A 25 11.13 -8.54 1.51
N ALA A 26 10.62 -8.21 2.69
CA ALA A 26 11.31 -7.33 3.63
C ALA A 26 12.62 -7.97 4.13
N LEU A 27 12.57 -9.25 4.51
CA LEU A 27 13.74 -10.01 4.95
C LEU A 27 14.81 -10.10 3.86
N ALA A 28 14.42 -10.40 2.61
CA ALA A 28 15.33 -10.46 1.47
C ALA A 28 16.03 -9.11 1.19
N ARG A 29 15.47 -8.00 1.67
CA ARG A 29 16.05 -6.65 1.60
C ARG A 29 16.81 -6.24 2.86
N GLY A 30 16.91 -7.11 3.87
CA GLY A 30 17.51 -6.78 5.17
C GLY A 30 16.72 -5.73 5.95
N THR A 31 15.39 -5.74 5.82
CA THR A 31 14.48 -4.77 6.46
C THR A 31 13.40 -5.48 7.27
N HIS A 32 12.77 -4.75 8.18
CA HIS A 32 11.65 -5.23 8.99
C HIS A 32 10.32 -4.96 8.28
N TYR A 33 9.40 -5.92 8.33
CA TYR A 33 8.03 -5.72 7.85
C TYR A 33 7.16 -5.19 8.99
N ILE A 34 6.60 -4.00 8.80
CA ILE A 34 5.65 -3.36 9.73
C ILE A 34 4.37 -3.07 8.96
N GLU A 35 3.23 -3.42 9.55
CA GLU A 35 1.91 -3.22 8.99
C GLU A 35 1.13 -2.18 9.80
N GLU A 36 0.34 -1.38 9.10
CA GLU A 36 -0.61 -0.43 9.67
C GLU A 36 -1.88 -0.42 8.81
N SER A 37 -2.99 0.02 9.38
CA SER A 37 -4.23 0.30 8.66
C SER A 37 -4.72 1.69 9.00
N ILE A 38 -5.50 2.30 8.11
CA ILE A 38 -6.08 3.62 8.32
C ILE A 38 -7.57 3.61 8.03
N TRP A 39 -8.32 4.47 8.71
CA TRP A 39 -9.72 4.73 8.39
C TRP A 39 -9.86 5.84 7.36
N VAL A 40 -10.77 5.65 6.41
CA VAL A 40 -11.26 6.68 5.50
C VAL A 40 -12.75 6.85 5.78
N TYR A 41 -13.10 7.92 6.48
CA TYR A 41 -14.48 8.14 6.90
C TYR A 41 -15.32 8.67 5.73
N LEU A 42 -16.47 8.03 5.55
CA LEU A 42 -17.46 8.39 4.55
C LEU A 42 -18.73 8.89 5.23
N MET A 43 -19.41 9.78 4.55
CA MET A 43 -20.73 10.27 4.95
C MET A 43 -21.68 10.27 3.76
N ARG A 44 -22.98 10.35 4.05
CA ARG A 44 -23.99 10.55 2.99
C ARG A 44 -23.90 11.98 2.47
N ASP A 45 -24.04 12.13 1.17
CA ASP A 45 -24.10 13.43 0.52
C ASP A 45 -25.23 14.32 1.05
N TRP A 46 -24.92 15.60 1.28
CA TRP A 46 -25.88 16.57 1.82
C TRP A 46 -26.96 16.99 0.84
N ASP A 47 -26.75 16.85 -0.48
CA ASP A 47 -27.77 17.18 -1.48
C ASP A 47 -28.89 16.13 -1.55
N GLY A 48 -28.86 15.14 -0.64
CA GLY A 48 -29.89 14.11 -0.51
C GLY A 48 -29.83 13.02 -1.59
N ILE A 49 -28.78 13.04 -2.41
CA ILE A 49 -28.47 12.00 -3.38
C ILE A 49 -27.89 10.79 -2.63
N ASP A 50 -28.29 9.58 -3.01
CA ASP A 50 -27.75 8.35 -2.43
C ASP A 50 -26.35 8.04 -2.97
N ARG A 51 -25.38 8.85 -2.54
CA ARG A 51 -23.95 8.66 -2.80
C ARG A 51 -23.14 8.83 -1.52
N TRP A 52 -22.04 8.09 -1.43
CA TRP A 52 -21.01 8.30 -0.42
C TRP A 52 -20.12 9.48 -0.84
N VAL A 53 -19.78 10.33 0.12
CA VAL A 53 -18.75 11.36 0.00
C VAL A 53 -17.77 11.22 1.15
N LEU A 54 -16.56 11.77 1.02
CA LEU A 54 -15.63 11.83 2.14
C LEU A 54 -16.24 12.70 3.25
N ASP A 55 -16.19 12.20 4.49
CA ASP A 55 -16.45 13.03 5.65
C ASP A 55 -15.37 14.14 5.74
N PRO A 56 -15.73 15.41 6.00
CA PRO A 56 -14.76 16.49 6.15
C PRO A 56 -13.62 16.19 7.12
N VAL A 57 -13.82 15.36 8.14
CA VAL A 57 -12.75 14.94 9.06
C VAL A 57 -11.62 14.20 8.34
N THR A 58 -11.92 13.47 7.26
CA THR A 58 -10.92 12.73 6.48
C THR A 58 -9.97 13.67 5.72
N VAL A 59 -10.41 14.88 5.37
CA VAL A 59 -9.68 15.82 4.50
C VAL A 59 -9.28 17.12 5.21
N ASP A 60 -9.21 17.09 6.54
CA ASP A 60 -8.88 18.25 7.39
C ASP A 60 -7.38 18.61 7.37
N GLY A 61 -6.55 17.76 6.74
CA GLY A 61 -5.10 17.92 6.65
C GLY A 61 -4.32 17.25 7.79
N CYS A 62 -4.99 16.61 8.74
CA CYS A 62 -4.38 15.78 9.76
C CYS A 62 -4.04 14.38 9.21
N GLY A 63 -3.22 13.64 9.95
CA GLY A 63 -3.00 12.22 9.67
C GLY A 63 -4.29 11.42 9.91
N LEU A 64 -4.56 10.45 9.05
CA LEU A 64 -5.73 9.59 9.16
C LEU A 64 -5.63 8.69 10.39
N ASP A 65 -6.78 8.36 10.98
CA ASP A 65 -6.83 7.55 12.19
C ASP A 65 -6.39 6.10 11.90
N SER A 66 -5.65 5.49 12.83
CA SER A 66 -5.30 4.08 12.75
C SER A 66 -6.55 3.20 12.74
N GLY A 67 -6.52 2.21 11.86
CA GLY A 67 -7.47 1.11 11.76
C GLY A 67 -7.28 0.03 12.82
N LEU A 68 -6.16 0.07 13.55
CA LEU A 68 -5.72 -0.96 14.47
C LEU A 68 -5.90 -0.49 15.92
N GLU A 69 -6.52 -1.33 16.75
CA GLU A 69 -6.78 -0.99 18.17
C GLU A 69 -5.47 -0.86 18.98
N ASP A 70 -4.46 -1.65 18.63
CA ASP A 70 -3.17 -1.74 19.36
C ASP A 70 -2.00 -1.13 18.57
N GLY A 71 -2.30 -0.29 17.57
CA GLY A 71 -1.29 0.35 16.73
C GLY A 71 -0.60 -0.59 15.74
N ALA A 72 0.56 -0.16 15.25
CA ALA A 72 1.29 -0.84 14.18
C ALA A 72 1.72 -2.27 14.57
N ARG A 73 1.73 -3.20 13.61
CA ARG A 73 2.00 -4.63 13.83
C ARG A 73 3.28 -5.08 13.15
N ASN A 74 3.98 -6.03 13.78
CA ASN A 74 5.15 -6.71 13.22
C ASN A 74 4.97 -8.24 13.16
N SER A 75 3.73 -8.74 13.24
CA SER A 75 3.43 -10.18 13.34
C SER A 75 3.88 -11.00 12.12
N GLU A 76 3.97 -10.37 10.95
CA GLU A 76 4.44 -10.98 9.70
C GLU A 76 5.93 -10.70 9.42
N CYS A 77 6.65 -10.09 10.37
CA CYS A 77 8.08 -9.88 10.23
C CYS A 77 8.83 -11.20 10.41
N MET A 78 9.67 -11.55 9.44
CA MET A 78 10.40 -12.82 9.37
C MET A 78 11.81 -12.75 9.97
N CYS A 79 12.16 -11.64 10.63
CA CYS A 79 13.44 -11.46 11.29
C CYS A 79 13.49 -12.27 12.60
N GLU A 80 14.66 -12.79 12.95
CA GLU A 80 14.84 -13.63 14.15
C GLU A 80 15.10 -12.83 15.44
N ASP A 81 15.47 -11.54 15.32
CA ASP A 81 15.69 -10.65 16.46
C ASP A 81 14.41 -9.91 16.86
N GLN A 82 13.64 -10.51 17.78
CA GLN A 82 12.37 -9.92 18.23
C GLN A 82 12.54 -8.55 18.90
N ALA A 83 13.64 -8.32 19.61
CA ALA A 83 13.85 -7.05 20.30
C ALA A 83 14.08 -5.91 19.30
N GLU A 84 14.78 -6.19 18.20
CA GLU A 84 14.92 -5.25 17.10
C GLU A 84 13.58 -5.02 16.37
N CYS A 85 12.84 -6.09 16.07
CA CYS A 85 11.51 -6.01 15.45
C CYS A 85 10.57 -5.10 16.25
N ASP A 86 10.51 -5.28 17.57
CA ASP A 86 9.67 -4.49 18.47
C ASP A 86 10.14 -3.03 18.52
N ALA A 87 11.45 -2.79 18.55
CA ALA A 87 11.99 -1.44 18.51
C ALA A 87 11.66 -0.70 17.21
N VAL A 88 11.59 -1.40 16.07
CA VAL A 88 11.20 -0.81 14.78
C VAL A 88 9.70 -0.53 14.76
N ARG A 89 8.87 -1.50 15.19
CA ARG A 89 7.42 -1.31 15.33
C ARG A 89 7.12 -0.08 16.19
N ASP A 90 7.72 0.03 17.36
CA ASP A 90 7.52 1.15 18.28
C ASP A 90 7.91 2.51 17.70
N ARG A 91 8.87 2.56 16.77
CA ARG A 91 9.21 3.80 16.06
C ARG A 91 8.16 4.13 15.01
N MET A 92 7.71 3.12 14.25
CA MET A 92 6.69 3.30 13.22
C MET A 92 5.32 3.66 13.80
N ASP A 93 4.96 3.10 14.95
CA ASP A 93 3.73 3.39 15.69
C ASP A 93 3.63 4.87 16.13
N ARG A 94 4.79 5.54 16.26
CA ARG A 94 4.89 6.97 16.60
C ARG A 94 5.07 7.87 15.38
N ALA A 95 5.24 7.30 14.19
CA ALA A 95 5.35 8.07 12.97
C ALA A 95 3.95 8.65 12.63
N PRO A 96 3.88 9.86 12.08
CA PRO A 96 2.60 10.41 11.64
C PRO A 96 2.01 9.52 10.54
N LEU A 97 0.74 9.18 10.68
CA LEU A 97 -0.03 8.50 9.65
C LEU A 97 -0.27 9.44 8.46
N PRO A 98 -0.43 8.91 7.23
CA PRO A 98 -0.65 9.74 6.05
C PRO A 98 -1.94 10.55 6.19
N SER A 99 -1.92 11.79 5.72
CA SER A 99 -3.15 12.55 5.47
C SER A 99 -3.91 11.98 4.26
N ALA A 100 -5.13 12.46 4.01
CA ALA A 100 -5.83 12.09 2.77
C ALA A 100 -5.11 12.54 1.49
N ASP A 101 -4.35 13.63 1.52
CA ASP A 101 -3.54 14.06 0.37
C ASP A 101 -2.37 13.10 0.16
N ASP A 102 -1.68 12.69 1.23
CA ASP A 102 -0.62 11.68 1.15
C ASP A 102 -1.16 10.34 0.63
N LEU A 103 -2.32 9.89 1.13
CA LEU A 103 -2.97 8.66 0.68
C LEU A 103 -3.32 8.73 -0.82
N LEU A 104 -3.83 9.86 -1.30
CA LEU A 104 -4.11 10.07 -2.72
C LEU A 104 -2.84 9.88 -3.57
N HIS A 105 -1.71 10.44 -3.13
CA HIS A 105 -0.43 10.27 -3.82
C HIS A 105 0.08 8.83 -3.77
N LEU A 106 0.01 8.16 -2.61
CA LEU A 106 0.40 6.75 -2.45
C LEU A 106 -0.39 5.82 -3.38
N LEU A 107 -1.71 6.04 -3.49
CA LEU A 107 -2.57 5.30 -4.41
C LEU A 107 -2.22 5.57 -5.87
N ALA A 108 -2.02 6.84 -6.23
CA ALA A 108 -1.66 7.21 -7.59
C ALA A 108 -0.32 6.60 -8.02
N GLU A 109 0.71 6.69 -7.18
CA GLU A 109 2.02 6.08 -7.42
C GLU A 109 1.91 4.56 -7.58
N SER A 110 1.23 3.89 -6.64
CA SER A 110 1.07 2.43 -6.65
C SER A 110 0.32 1.92 -7.89
N LEU A 111 -0.59 2.73 -8.43
CA LEU A 111 -1.40 2.39 -9.59
C LEU A 111 -0.83 2.96 -10.91
N GLY A 112 0.29 3.69 -10.87
CA GLY A 112 0.93 4.28 -12.05
C GLY A 112 0.20 5.48 -12.66
N TYR A 113 -0.62 6.18 -11.87
CA TYR A 113 -1.28 7.42 -12.29
C TYR A 113 -0.44 8.65 -11.98
N THR A 114 -0.59 9.67 -12.83
CA THR A 114 -0.13 11.03 -12.53
C THR A 114 -1.30 11.87 -12.04
N LEU A 115 -1.12 12.57 -10.92
CA LEU A 115 -2.12 13.48 -10.37
C LEU A 115 -1.97 14.88 -10.97
N THR A 116 -3.09 15.52 -11.27
CA THR A 116 -3.16 16.94 -11.62
C THR A 116 -4.19 17.60 -10.73
N ARG A 117 -3.75 18.54 -9.89
CA ARG A 117 -4.66 19.29 -9.03
C ARG A 117 -5.42 20.31 -9.85
N ALA A 118 -6.74 20.36 -9.70
CA ALA A 118 -7.54 21.43 -10.28
C ALA A 118 -7.14 22.77 -9.63
N ALA A 119 -7.11 23.86 -10.41
CA ALA A 119 -6.88 25.19 -9.87
C ALA A 119 -7.95 25.50 -8.80
N GLN A 120 -7.52 25.88 -7.60
CA GLN A 120 -8.44 26.36 -6.56
C GLN A 120 -9.22 27.56 -7.12
N ARG A 121 -10.55 27.48 -7.08
CA ARG A 121 -11.44 28.60 -7.37
C ARG A 121 -11.69 29.41 -6.12
#